data_AF-A0A6V7TN97-F1
#
_entry.id   AF-A0A6V7TN97-F1
#
_cell.length_a   1.000
_cell.length_b   1.000
_cell.length_c   1.000
_cell.angle_alpha   90.00
_cell.angle_beta   90.00
_cell.angle_gamma   90.00
#
_symmetry.space_group_name_H-M   'P 1'
#
loop_
_entity.id
_entity.type
_entity.pdbx_description
1 polymer ?
#
loop_
_entity_poly.entity_id
_entity_poly.type
_entity_poly.pdbx_seq_one_letter_code
_entity_poly.pdbx_strand_id
1 'polypeptide(L)'
;MLVNVRLNGKTSQVQLSPNGKLTLHDLRTFVSGASGLTYQCAFGLTFEAKVGSDPNAMEVTTVVHFDEINKCFDAPETGWNHTFDIVPHPTGPVL
;
A
#
# COMPACT_ATOMS: atom_id res chain seq x y z
N MET A 1 2.51 -0.69 -16.09
CA MET A 1 1.59 -1.69 -15.52
C MET A 1 0.69 -0.98 -14.53
N LEU A 2 -0.58 -1.35 -14.44
CA LEU A 2 -1.57 -0.74 -13.56
C LEU A 2 -1.84 -1.65 -12.36
N VAL A 3 -2.02 -1.06 -11.17
CA VAL A 3 -2.46 -1.73 -9.95
C VAL A 3 -3.87 -1.28 -9.63
N ASN A 4 -4.72 -2.23 -9.23
CA ASN A 4 -6.04 -1.88 -8.71
C ASN A 4 -5.90 -1.51 -7.23
N VAL A 5 -6.32 -0.30 -6.88
CA VAL A 5 -6.40 0.16 -5.49
C VAL A 5 -7.85 0.46 -5.13
N ARG A 6 -8.24 0.29 -3.87
CA ARG A 6 -9.60 0.51 -3.39
C ARG A 6 -9.60 1.40 -2.15
N LEU A 7 -10.49 2.38 -2.10
CA LEU A 7 -10.72 3.18 -0.89
C LEU A 7 -12.23 3.32 -0.69
N ASN A 8 -12.74 3.05 0.51
CA ASN A 8 -14.16 3.19 0.85
C ASN A 8 -15.09 2.48 -0.16
N GLY A 9 -14.69 1.29 -0.63
CA GLY A 9 -15.44 0.51 -1.63
C GLY A 9 -15.31 0.97 -3.08
N LYS A 10 -14.61 2.08 -3.36
CA LYS A 10 -14.36 2.58 -4.71
C LYS A 10 -13.00 2.09 -5.21
N THR A 11 -13.00 1.34 -6.32
CA THR A 11 -11.77 0.87 -6.97
C THR A 11 -11.30 1.88 -8.03
N SER A 12 -10.00 2.12 -8.06
CA SER A 12 -9.28 2.96 -9.03
C SER A 12 -8.03 2.22 -9.51
N GLN A 13 -7.45 2.65 -10.63
CA GLN A 13 -6.20 2.10 -11.14
C GLN A 13 -5.07 3.10 -10.98
N VAL A 14 -3.92 2.65 -10.47
CA VAL A 14 -2.72 3.46 -10.29
C VAL A 14 -1.59 2.89 -11.14
N GLN A 15 -0.87 3.76 -11.84
CA GLN A 15 0.29 3.38 -12.64
C GLN A 15 1.48 3.08 -11.73
N LEU A 16 2.13 1.94 -11.93
CA LEU A 16 3.42 1.64 -11.32
C LEU A 16 4.53 2.50 -11.91
N SER A 17 5.51 2.86 -11.09
CA SER A 17 6.75 3.46 -11.56
C SER A 17 7.53 2.49 -12.47
N PRO A 18 8.47 2.98 -13.29
CA PRO A 18 9.19 2.15 -14.26
C PRO A 18 9.94 0.95 -13.66
N ASN A 19 10.28 1.02 -12.37
CA ASN A 19 10.91 -0.06 -11.60
C ASN A 19 9.90 -1.09 -11.05
N GLY A 20 8.61 -1.01 -11.42
CA GLY A 20 7.56 -1.93 -10.96
C GLY A 20 7.09 -1.71 -9.54
N LYS A 21 7.49 -0.60 -8.90
CA LYS A 21 7.06 -0.22 -7.55
C LYS A 21 5.86 0.73 -7.59
N LEU A 22 5.13 0.82 -6.48
CA LEU A 22 4.06 1.79 -6.31
C LEU A 22 4.55 2.89 -5.38
N THR A 23 4.63 4.14 -5.83
CA THR A 23 5.15 5.19 -4.95
C THR A 23 4.07 5.72 -4.01
N LEU A 24 4.48 6.18 -2.83
CA LEU A 24 3.58 6.87 -1.89
C LEU A 24 3.03 8.16 -2.51
N HIS A 25 3.82 8.83 -3.35
CA HIS A 25 3.38 10.01 -4.08
C HIS A 25 2.20 9.68 -5.00
N ASP A 26 2.31 8.63 -5.81
CA ASP A 26 1.24 8.19 -6.71
C ASP A 26 -0.01 7.83 -5.90
N LEU A 27 0.15 7.09 -4.78
CA LEU A 27 -0.96 6.79 -3.89
C LEU A 27 -1.63 8.06 -3.31
N ARG A 28 -0.82 9.07 -2.97
CA ARG A 28 -1.28 10.35 -2.43
C ARG A 28 -2.00 11.23 -3.45
N THR A 29 -1.72 11.06 -4.74
CA THR A 29 -2.52 11.74 -5.77
C THR A 29 -3.98 11.27 -5.79
N PHE A 30 -4.25 10.03 -5.38
CA PHE A 30 -5.59 9.49 -5.23
C PHE A 30 -6.20 9.76 -3.85
N VAL A 31 -5.37 9.67 -2.81
CA VAL A 31 -5.80 9.82 -1.42
C VAL A 31 -4.73 10.63 -0.68
N SER A 32 -4.94 11.94 -0.51
CA SER A 32 -3.93 12.86 0.04
C SER A 32 -3.31 12.40 1.37
N GLY A 33 -4.12 11.72 2.19
CA GLY A 33 -3.70 11.15 3.47
C GLY A 33 -3.23 9.70 3.40
N ALA A 34 -2.97 9.10 2.24
CA ALA A 34 -2.57 7.69 2.20
C ALA A 34 -1.29 7.46 3.01
N SER A 35 -1.34 6.49 3.91
CA SER A 35 -0.22 6.04 4.72
C SER A 35 0.08 4.57 4.52
N GLY A 36 -0.67 3.85 3.68
CA GLY A 36 -0.43 2.43 3.52
C GLY A 36 -1.35 1.75 2.53
N LEU A 37 -1.13 0.45 2.40
CA LEU A 37 -1.85 -0.46 1.53
C LEU A 37 -2.13 -1.75 2.30
N THR A 38 -3.30 -2.31 2.11
CA THR A 38 -3.64 -3.65 2.58
C THR A 38 -4.28 -4.45 1.45
N TYR A 39 -4.13 -5.77 1.41
CA TYR A 39 -4.93 -6.60 0.52
C TYR A 39 -5.21 -7.94 1.18
N GLN A 40 -6.34 -8.56 0.83
CA GLN A 40 -6.67 -9.90 1.27
C GLN A 40 -6.50 -10.87 0.10
N CYS A 41 -5.68 -11.91 0.25
CA CYS A 41 -5.60 -12.96 -0.78
C CYS A 41 -6.74 -13.97 -0.64
N ALA A 42 -6.93 -14.78 -1.68
CA ALA A 42 -7.96 -15.82 -1.74
C ALA A 42 -7.88 -16.87 -0.62
N PHE A 43 -6.71 -17.02 0.02
CA PHE A 43 -6.52 -17.93 1.15
C PHE A 43 -6.90 -17.31 2.51
N GLY A 44 -7.50 -16.12 2.51
CA GLY A 44 -7.92 -15.43 3.73
C GLY A 44 -6.78 -14.77 4.50
N LEU A 45 -5.57 -14.70 3.93
CA LEU A 45 -4.46 -13.93 4.50
C LEU A 45 -4.62 -12.45 4.14
N THR A 46 -4.41 -11.59 5.13
CA THR A 46 -4.38 -10.15 4.96
C THR A 46 -2.93 -9.68 5.01
N PHE A 47 -2.57 -8.81 4.08
CA PHE A 47 -1.23 -8.26 3.93
C PHE A 47 -1.31 -6.76 4.10
N GLU A 48 -0.38 -6.15 4.84
CA GLU A 48 -0.42 -4.72 5.11
C GLU A 48 0.97 -4.09 5.03
N ALA A 49 1.04 -2.90 4.44
CA ALA A 49 2.19 -2.00 4.44
C ALA A 49 1.75 -0.63 4.93
N LYS A 50 2.40 -0.09 5.95
CA LYS A 50 2.17 1.30 6.39
C LYS A 50 3.49 2.07 6.50
N VAL A 51 3.46 3.34 6.12
CA VAL A 51 4.52 4.33 6.29
C VAL A 51 4.69 4.61 7.78
N GLY A 52 5.93 4.50 8.29
CA GLY A 52 6.21 4.70 9.71
C GLY A 52 5.83 3.52 10.61
N SER A 53 5.61 2.33 10.05
CA SER A 53 5.53 1.10 10.85
C SER A 53 6.87 0.84 11.50
N ASP A 54 6.90 0.59 12.81
CA ASP A 54 8.11 0.11 13.47
C ASP A 54 8.60 -1.15 12.74
N PRO A 55 9.86 -1.20 12.25
CA PRO A 55 10.39 -2.40 11.60
C PRO A 55 10.38 -3.64 12.50
N ASN A 56 10.14 -3.47 13.81
CA ASN A 56 10.01 -4.54 14.80
C ASN A 56 8.54 -4.88 15.17
N ALA A 57 7.55 -4.16 14.65
CA ALA A 57 6.12 -4.48 14.85
C ALA A 57 5.74 -5.67 13.96
N MET A 58 6.11 -6.87 14.41
CA MET A 58 5.82 -8.11 13.72
C MET A 58 4.48 -8.67 14.21
N GLU A 59 3.37 -8.31 13.56
CA GLU A 59 2.14 -9.11 13.59
C GLU A 59 1.56 -9.29 12.17
N VAL A 60 1.92 -10.44 11.61
CA VAL A 60 1.15 -11.32 10.71
C VAL A 60 1.19 -11.07 9.18
N THR A 61 2.01 -11.96 8.57
CA THR A 61 2.00 -12.63 7.24
C THR A 61 2.13 -11.80 5.95
N THR A 62 3.24 -12.07 5.23
CA THR A 62 3.67 -11.73 3.84
C THR A 62 3.56 -10.27 3.38
N VAL A 63 4.25 -9.43 4.14
CA VAL A 63 4.45 -7.98 4.03
C VAL A 63 4.59 -7.45 2.59
N VAL A 64 3.68 -6.56 2.18
CA VAL A 64 4.01 -5.56 1.16
C VAL A 64 5.03 -4.62 1.83
N HIS A 65 6.26 -4.57 1.32
CA HIS A 65 7.32 -3.81 1.97
C HIS A 65 7.26 -2.35 1.57
N PHE A 66 7.33 -1.43 2.54
CA PHE A 66 7.48 0.00 2.28
C PHE A 66 8.95 0.40 2.42
N ASP A 67 9.57 0.74 1.30
CA ASP A 67 10.91 1.31 1.24
C ASP A 67 10.86 2.78 1.66
N GLU A 68 11.29 3.06 2.88
CA GLU A 68 11.28 4.42 3.43
C GLU A 68 12.25 5.37 2.73
N ILE A 69 13.32 4.86 2.12
CA ILE A 69 14.33 5.66 1.43
C ILE A 69 13.75 6.16 0.11
N ASN A 70 13.16 5.25 -0.66
CA ASN A 70 12.59 5.55 -1.97
C ASN A 70 11.10 5.94 -1.92
N LYS A 71 10.49 5.95 -0.73
CA LYS A 71 9.07 6.25 -0.48
C LYS A 71 8.13 5.46 -1.39
N CYS A 72 8.36 4.16 -1.50
CA CYS A 72 7.62 3.28 -2.39
C CYS A 72 7.31 1.93 -1.77
N PHE A 73 6.27 1.29 -2.28
CA PHE A 73 5.84 -0.05 -1.93
C PHE A 73 6.40 -1.04 -2.94
N ASP A 74 7.05 -2.07 -2.44
CA ASP A 74 7.49 -3.21 -3.23
C ASP A 74 6.30 -4.14 -3.51
N ALA A 75 6.36 -4.84 -4.65
CA ALA A 75 5.36 -5.85 -4.97
C ALA A 75 5.43 -7.00 -3.94
N PRO A 76 4.28 -7.56 -3.53
CA PRO A 76 4.31 -8.85 -2.84
C PRO A 76 4.85 -9.94 -3.78
N GLU A 77 5.25 -11.10 -3.25
CA GLU A 77 5.72 -12.24 -4.06
C GLU A 77 4.69 -12.69 -5.12
N THR A 78 3.41 -12.48 -4.84
CA THR A 78 2.28 -12.75 -5.75
C THR A 78 2.07 -11.67 -6.83
N GLY A 79 2.80 -10.56 -6.74
CA GLY A 79 2.74 -9.42 -7.64
C GLY A 79 1.53 -8.50 -7.44
N TRP A 80 1.39 -7.50 -8.31
CA TRP A 80 0.32 -6.49 -8.25
C TRP A 80 -1.02 -6.94 -8.84
N ASN A 81 -1.24 -8.25 -8.98
CA ASN A 81 -2.43 -8.81 -9.63
C ASN A 81 -3.68 -8.80 -8.72
N HIS A 82 -3.54 -8.25 -7.51
CA HIS A 82 -4.59 -8.14 -6.52
C HIS A 82 -5.14 -6.71 -6.43
N THR A 83 -6.30 -6.56 -5.78
CA THR A 83 -6.82 -5.23 -5.43
C THR A 83 -6.35 -4.87 -4.03
N PHE A 84 -5.69 -3.72 -3.90
CA PHE A 84 -5.12 -3.24 -2.64
C PHE A 84 -6.01 -2.15 -2.05
N ASP A 85 -6.52 -2.36 -0.86
CA ASP A 85 -7.17 -1.33 -0.07
C ASP A 85 -6.16 -0.29 0.40
N ILE A 86 -6.48 0.99 0.20
CA ILE A 86 -5.66 2.11 0.67
C ILE A 86 -5.96 2.31 2.15
N VAL A 87 -4.91 2.33 2.96
CA VAL A 87 -4.98 2.73 4.36
C VAL A 87 -4.77 4.25 4.42
N PRO A 88 -5.81 5.04 4.70
CA PRO A 88 -5.63 6.45 5.01
C PRO A 88 -4.92 6.59 6.36
N HIS A 89 -4.10 7.61 6.48
CA HIS A 89 -3.49 8.00 7.74
C HIS A 89 -4.60 8.33 8.73
N PRO A 90 -4.59 7.77 9.95
CA PRO A 90 -5.48 8.23 11.00
C PRO A 90 -5.19 9.70 11.22
N THR A 91 -6.14 10.56 10.85
CA THR A 91 -6.04 12.00 11.06
C THR A 91 -5.90 12.29 12.56
N GLY A 92 -4.68 12.55 13.01
CA GLY A 92 -4.40 13.58 14.00
C GLY A 92 -3.78 14.78 13.28
N PRO A 93 -4.05 16.03 13.69
CA PRO A 93 -3.44 17.18 13.06
C PRO A 93 -1.92 17.12 13.24
N VAL A 94 -1.17 17.26 12.14
CA VAL A 94 0.26 17.59 12.21
C VAL A 94 0.32 19.11 12.37
N LEU A 95 0.52 19.54 13.61
CA LEU A 95 0.97 20.90 13.94
C LEU A 95 2.42 21.08 13.49
#